data_AF-Q3KAI3-F1
#
_entry.id   AF-Q3KAI3-F1
#
_cell.length_a   1.000
_cell.length_b   1.000
_cell.length_c   1.000
_cell.angle_alpha   90.00
_cell.angle_beta   90.00
_cell.angle_gamma   90.00
#
_symmetry.space_group_name_H-M   'P 1'
#
loop_
_entity.id
_entity.type
_entity.pdbx_description
1 polymer ?
#
loop_
_entity_poly.entity_id
_entity_poly.type
_entity_poly.pdbx_seq_one_letter_code
_entity_poly.pdbx_strand_id
1 'polypeptide(L)'
;MAETVKEKLKRLQRHIDVLANTGQHQACYMLTGRVDLNRLGRHFNMMLKRRHPDVVDTRHHFFWFKTDEGVVVSYTGNMFLLGAVDEFMTKAVAIGIAGAAEELYYGRSKDTFMAAVMMQLSQFKTSSSGRSFGGAQLG
;
A
#
# COMPACT_ATOMS: atom_id res chain seq x y z
N MET A 1 9.73 13.40 20.33
CA MET A 1 8.32 13.61 20.70
C MET A 1 7.47 12.57 20.00
N ALA A 2 6.53 11.93 20.70
CA ALA A 2 5.61 10.98 20.07
C ALA A 2 4.52 11.74 19.29
N GLU A 3 4.23 11.29 18.06
CA GLU A 3 3.18 11.86 17.19
C GLU A 3 1.80 11.69 17.83
N THR A 4 1.02 12.78 17.88
CA THR A 4 -0.34 12.77 18.43
C THR A 4 -1.30 11.98 17.53
N VAL A 5 -2.43 11.50 18.08
CA VAL A 5 -3.46 10.81 17.28
C VAL A 5 -3.98 11.69 16.14
N LYS A 6 -4.16 12.99 16.40
CA LYS A 6 -4.61 13.96 15.40
C LYS A 6 -3.64 14.08 14.22
N GLU A 7 -2.34 14.11 14.49
CA GLU A 7 -1.31 14.17 13.43
C GLU A 7 -1.28 12.88 12.60
N LYS A 8 -1.41 11.72 13.25
CA LYS A 8 -1.52 10.42 12.56
C LYS A 8 -2.72 10.39 11.61
N LEU A 9 -3.89 10.83 12.06
CA LEU A 9 -5.09 10.89 11.23
C LEU A 9 -4.93 11.87 10.06
N LYS A 10 -4.30 13.04 10.29
CA LYS A 10 -3.99 14.00 9.23
C LYS A 10 -3.01 13.41 8.20
N ARG A 11 -2.05 12.59 8.61
CA ARG A 11 -1.14 11.90 7.69
C ARG A 11 -1.87 10.81 6.91
N LEU A 12 -2.72 10.02 7.58
CA LEU A 12 -3.58 9.03 6.91
C LEU A 12 -4.43 9.70 5.83
N GLN A 13 -5.11 10.80 6.14
CA GLN A 13 -5.92 11.53 5.17
C GLN A 13 -5.12 11.93 3.93
N ARG A 14 -3.89 12.43 4.11
CA ARG A 14 -3.03 12.78 2.97
C ARG A 14 -2.68 11.58 2.08
N HIS A 15 -2.51 10.38 2.64
CA HIS A 15 -2.32 9.17 1.83
C HIS A 15 -3.57 8.88 0.99
N ILE A 16 -4.75 8.97 1.60
CA ILE A 16 -6.03 8.78 0.92
C ILE A 16 -6.23 9.82 -0.19
N ASP A 17 -5.91 11.09 0.08
CA ASP A 17 -6.00 12.16 -0.91
C ASP A 17 -5.06 11.89 -2.09
N VAL A 18 -3.85 11.39 -1.85
CA VAL A 18 -2.91 11.04 -2.92
C VAL A 18 -3.39 9.84 -3.73
N LEU A 19 -3.97 8.82 -3.09
CA LEU A 19 -4.59 7.69 -3.79
C LEU A 19 -5.72 8.16 -4.73
N ALA A 20 -6.56 9.09 -4.26
CA ALA A 20 -7.64 9.66 -5.06
C ALA A 20 -7.11 10.55 -6.19
N ASN A 21 -6.07 11.33 -5.98
CA ASN A 21 -5.67 12.36 -6.95
C ASN A 21 -4.54 11.94 -7.90
N THR A 22 -3.80 10.88 -7.59
CA THR A 22 -2.59 10.49 -8.34
C THR A 22 -2.84 9.23 -9.18
N GLY A 23 -2.06 9.08 -10.25
CA GLY A 23 -1.97 7.87 -11.06
C GLY A 23 -3.20 7.54 -11.90
N GLN A 24 -3.00 6.70 -12.91
CA GLN A 24 -4.05 6.17 -13.79
C GLN A 24 -4.17 4.64 -13.72
N HIS A 25 -3.24 4.01 -13.01
CA HIS A 25 -3.14 2.57 -12.84
C HIS A 25 -3.09 2.28 -11.36
N GLN A 26 -4.04 1.48 -10.88
CA GLN A 26 -4.21 1.22 -9.46
C GLN A 26 -4.34 -0.28 -9.19
N ALA A 27 -3.85 -0.67 -8.01
CA ALA A 27 -4.08 -1.99 -7.47
C ALA A 27 -4.31 -1.92 -5.96
N CYS A 28 -5.16 -2.80 -5.46
CA CYS A 28 -5.47 -2.95 -4.05
C CYS A 28 -5.44 -4.43 -3.69
N TYR A 29 -4.70 -4.77 -2.65
CA TYR A 29 -4.56 -6.13 -2.16
C TYR A 29 -4.81 -6.20 -0.65
N MET A 30 -5.43 -7.29 -0.20
CA MET A 30 -5.47 -7.67 1.20
C MET A 30 -4.38 -8.70 1.47
N LEU A 31 -3.46 -8.39 2.38
CA LEU A 31 -2.46 -9.33 2.88
C LEU A 31 -2.95 -9.93 4.20
N THR A 32 -3.06 -11.25 4.26
CA THR A 32 -3.54 -11.97 5.45
C THR A 32 -2.49 -12.94 5.99
N GLY A 33 -2.76 -13.51 7.16
CA GLY A 33 -1.81 -14.30 7.94
C GLY A 33 -0.75 -13.42 8.60
N ARG A 34 0.44 -13.96 8.85
CA ARG A 34 1.56 -13.17 9.41
C ARG A 34 2.08 -12.21 8.34
N VAL A 35 1.97 -10.90 8.59
CA VAL A 35 2.53 -9.86 7.71
C VAL A 35 3.73 -9.17 8.35
N ASP A 36 4.91 -9.30 7.73
CA ASP A 36 6.13 -8.59 8.11
C ASP A 36 6.22 -7.23 7.43
N LEU A 37 5.70 -6.20 8.11
CA LEU A 37 5.66 -4.82 7.62
C LEU A 37 7.05 -4.21 7.39
N ASN A 38 8.08 -4.65 8.12
CA ASN A 38 9.45 -4.17 7.93
C ASN A 38 10.03 -4.70 6.62
N ARG A 39 9.81 -5.99 6.34
CA ARG A 39 10.24 -6.60 5.09
C ARG A 39 9.40 -6.14 3.91
N LEU A 40 8.10 -5.90 4.08
CA LEU A 40 7.18 -5.43 3.03
C LEU A 40 7.72 -4.17 2.32
N GLY A 41 7.88 -3.07 3.06
CA GLY A 41 8.36 -1.82 2.46
C GLY A 41 9.78 -1.91 1.93
N ARG A 42 10.67 -2.64 2.62
CA ARG A 42 12.07 -2.80 2.20
C ARG A 42 12.19 -3.56 0.88
N HIS A 43 11.47 -4.68 0.74
CA HIS A 43 11.54 -5.52 -0.46
C HIS A 43 10.86 -4.86 -1.65
N PHE A 44 9.76 -4.15 -1.44
CA PHE A 44 9.12 -3.37 -2.49
C PHE A 44 10.10 -2.33 -3.05
N ASN A 45 10.69 -1.50 -2.19
CA ASN A 45 11.68 -0.48 -2.60
C ASN A 45 12.89 -1.09 -3.30
N MET A 46 13.40 -2.22 -2.81
CA MET A 46 14.52 -2.93 -3.42
C MET A 46 14.15 -3.48 -4.81
N MET A 47 12.95 -4.05 -4.96
CA MET A 47 12.47 -4.55 -6.24
C MET A 47 12.33 -3.40 -7.25
N LEU A 48 11.71 -2.28 -6.84
CA LEU A 48 11.59 -1.08 -7.67
C LEU A 48 12.96 -0.60 -8.16
N LYS A 49 13.93 -0.41 -7.25
CA LYS A 49 15.27 0.05 -7.60
C LYS A 49 16.01 -0.89 -8.56
N ARG A 50 15.78 -2.20 -8.47
CA ARG A 50 16.47 -3.20 -9.30
C ARG A 50 15.85 -3.36 -10.68
N ARG A 51 14.51 -3.37 -10.76
CA ARG A 51 13.78 -3.63 -12.02
C ARG A 51 13.50 -2.36 -12.80
N HIS A 52 13.41 -1.24 -12.09
CA HIS A 52 13.00 0.05 -12.64
C HIS A 52 13.91 1.16 -12.08
N PRO A 53 15.23 1.11 -12.33
CA PRO A 53 16.18 2.07 -11.78
C PRO A 53 15.88 3.52 -12.22
N ASP A 54 15.28 3.71 -13.40
CA ASP A 54 14.93 5.02 -13.95
C ASP A 54 13.59 5.57 -13.42
N VAL A 55 12.87 4.75 -12.65
CA VAL A 55 11.49 5.04 -12.22
C VAL A 55 11.45 5.72 -10.84
N VAL A 56 12.64 6.02 -10.28
CA VAL A 56 12.85 6.71 -9.00
C VAL A 56 12.18 8.10 -8.97
N ASP A 57 11.86 8.69 -10.13
CA ASP A 57 11.18 10.00 -10.25
C ASP A 57 9.71 9.92 -10.69
N THR A 58 9.12 8.72 -10.71
CA THR A 58 7.72 8.58 -11.15
C THR A 58 6.74 8.83 -10.02
N ARG A 59 5.73 9.67 -10.29
CA ARG A 59 4.58 9.97 -9.43
C ARG A 59 3.75 8.70 -9.16
N HIS A 60 4.24 7.85 -8.27
CA HIS A 60 3.54 6.69 -7.75
C HIS A 60 3.35 6.82 -6.25
N HIS A 61 2.35 6.14 -5.74
CA HIS A 61 2.07 6.08 -4.32
C HIS A 61 1.78 4.63 -3.93
N PHE A 62 2.62 4.11 -3.05
CA PHE A 62 2.44 2.81 -2.42
C PHE A 62 2.08 3.07 -0.96
N PHE A 63 0.91 2.63 -0.54
CA PHE A 63 0.36 2.87 0.77
C PHE A 63 -0.12 1.55 1.39
N TRP A 64 0.02 1.40 2.70
CA TRP A 64 -0.53 0.27 3.42
C TRP A 64 -1.11 0.69 4.76
N PHE A 65 -2.15 -0.03 5.20
CA PHE A 65 -2.76 0.16 6.51
C PHE A 65 -3.28 -1.16 7.09
N LYS A 66 -3.34 -1.24 8.41
CA LYS A 66 -3.87 -2.40 9.14
C LYS A 66 -5.39 -2.33 9.21
N THR A 67 -6.02 -3.47 9.01
CA THR A 67 -7.43 -3.73 9.32
C THR A 67 -7.53 -4.78 10.41
N ASP A 68 -8.74 -5.20 10.75
CA ASP A 68 -8.96 -6.35 11.63
C ASP A 68 -8.63 -7.68 10.95
N GLU A 69 -8.77 -7.77 9.62
CA GLU A 69 -8.52 -8.97 8.82
C GLU A 69 -7.03 -9.12 8.43
N GLY A 70 -6.30 -8.01 8.26
CA GLY A 70 -4.93 -8.07 7.78
C GLY A 70 -4.29 -6.71 7.50
N VAL A 71 -3.52 -6.65 6.42
CA VAL A 71 -2.86 -5.43 5.94
C VAL A 71 -3.31 -5.17 4.52
N VAL A 72 -3.99 -4.06 4.32
CA VAL A 72 -4.35 -3.59 2.99
C VAL A 72 -3.15 -2.88 2.40
N VAL A 73 -2.82 -3.20 1.15
CA VAL A 73 -1.82 -2.50 0.36
C VAL A 73 -2.48 -1.91 -0.86
N SER A 74 -2.22 -0.64 -1.12
CA SER A 74 -2.81 0.13 -2.19
C SER A 74 -1.70 0.82 -2.99
N TYR A 75 -1.82 0.72 -4.31
CA TYR A 75 -0.91 1.35 -5.25
C TYR A 75 -1.70 2.25 -6.20
N THR A 76 -1.18 3.43 -6.48
CA THR A 76 -1.57 4.21 -7.66
C THR A 76 -0.32 4.76 -8.35
N GLY A 77 -0.30 4.75 -9.67
CA GLY A 77 0.79 5.35 -10.44
C GLY A 77 0.70 5.05 -11.93
N ASN A 78 1.83 4.65 -12.52
CA ASN A 78 1.96 4.36 -13.94
C ASN A 78 1.77 2.86 -14.24
N MET A 79 1.53 2.53 -15.50
CA MET A 79 1.30 1.15 -15.94
C MET A 79 2.50 0.23 -15.72
N PHE A 80 3.73 0.75 -15.89
CA PHE A 80 4.96 -0.05 -15.80
C PHE A 80 5.16 -0.65 -14.41
N LEU A 81 4.80 0.12 -13.38
CA LEU A 81 4.89 -0.32 -12.00
C LEU A 81 3.70 -1.16 -11.55
N LEU A 82 2.56 -1.09 -12.25
CA LEU A 82 1.38 -1.87 -11.90
C LEU A 82 1.66 -3.38 -11.94
N GLY A 83 2.29 -3.86 -13.02
CA GLY A 83 2.71 -5.27 -13.12
C GLY A 83 3.75 -5.65 -12.07
N ALA A 84 4.66 -4.72 -11.74
CA ALA A 84 5.66 -4.95 -10.70
C ALA A 84 5.03 -5.10 -9.30
N VAL A 85 3.91 -4.41 -9.03
CA VAL A 85 3.17 -4.55 -7.78
C VAL A 85 2.53 -5.93 -7.67
N ASP A 86 1.91 -6.44 -8.73
CA ASP A 86 1.34 -7.79 -8.76
C ASP A 86 2.42 -8.87 -8.54
N GLU A 87 3.52 -8.79 -9.29
CA GLU A 87 4.67 -9.68 -9.10
C GLU A 87 5.23 -9.60 -7.67
N PHE A 88 5.23 -8.40 -7.08
CA PHE A 88 5.66 -8.20 -5.70
C PHE A 88 4.74 -8.91 -4.71
N MET A 89 3.42 -8.85 -4.88
CA MET A 89 2.48 -9.53 -3.98
C MET A 89 2.69 -11.04 -4.01
N THR A 90 2.80 -11.62 -5.21
CA THR A 90 3.10 -13.05 -5.39
C THR A 90 4.40 -13.44 -4.69
N LYS A 91 5.46 -12.65 -4.87
CA LYS A 91 6.75 -12.89 -4.20
C LYS A 91 6.69 -12.70 -2.69
N ALA A 92 5.92 -11.71 -2.22
CA ALA A 92 5.76 -11.45 -0.80
C ALA A 92 5.19 -12.67 -0.08
N VAL A 93 4.24 -13.37 -0.70
CA VAL A 93 3.76 -14.67 -0.19
C VAL A 93 4.86 -15.72 -0.26
N ALA A 94 5.48 -15.91 -1.43
CA ALA A 94 6.48 -16.96 -1.64
C ALA A 94 7.69 -16.89 -0.68
N ILE A 95 8.10 -15.69 -0.26
CA ILE A 95 9.25 -15.49 0.66
C ILE A 95 8.83 -15.26 2.12
N GLY A 96 7.55 -15.47 2.45
CA GLY A 96 7.00 -15.38 3.80
C GLY A 96 6.97 -13.95 4.38
N ILE A 97 6.80 -12.92 3.54
CA ILE A 97 6.44 -11.57 4.00
C ILE A 97 4.97 -11.53 4.40
N ALA A 98 4.10 -12.22 3.67
CA ALA A 98 2.68 -12.39 3.98
C ALA A 98 2.31 -13.87 3.90
N GLY A 99 1.23 -14.28 4.57
CA GLY A 99 0.70 -15.65 4.46
C GLY A 99 -0.08 -15.85 3.16
N ALA A 100 -0.87 -14.85 2.78
CA ALA A 100 -1.58 -14.79 1.51
C ALA A 100 -1.72 -13.33 1.03
N ALA A 101 -2.01 -13.17 -0.26
CA ALA A 101 -2.32 -11.91 -0.89
C ALA A 101 -3.57 -12.10 -1.76
N GLU A 102 -4.65 -11.39 -1.44
CA GLU A 102 -5.90 -11.38 -2.19
C GLU A 102 -5.99 -10.07 -2.97
N GLU A 103 -6.29 -10.16 -4.26
CA GLU A 103 -6.57 -8.99 -5.09
C GLU A 103 -7.98 -8.48 -4.80
N LEU A 104 -8.09 -7.26 -4.28
CA LEU A 104 -9.38 -6.58 -4.10
C LEU A 104 -9.75 -5.75 -5.33
N TYR A 105 -8.74 -5.25 -6.04
CA TYR A 105 -8.91 -4.47 -7.26
C TYR A 105 -7.61 -4.39 -8.05
N TYR A 106 -7.71 -4.49 -9.38
CA TYR A 106 -6.62 -4.21 -10.31
C TYR A 106 -7.17 -3.54 -11.58
N GLY A 107 -6.70 -2.34 -11.93
CA GLY A 107 -7.20 -1.66 -13.12
C GLY A 107 -6.94 -0.16 -13.20
N ARG A 108 -7.85 0.55 -13.87
CA ARG A 108 -7.75 2.00 -14.16
C ARG A 108 -8.94 2.83 -13.67
N SER A 109 -10.06 2.19 -13.33
CA SER A 109 -11.23 2.82 -12.72
C SER A 109 -10.90 3.30 -11.30
N LYS A 110 -10.70 4.61 -11.18
CA LYS A 110 -10.39 5.26 -9.91
C LYS A 110 -11.53 5.17 -8.91
N ASP A 111 -12.78 5.26 -9.38
CA ASP A 111 -13.95 5.18 -8.50
C ASP A 111 -14.08 3.78 -7.88
N THR A 112 -13.90 2.73 -8.70
CA THR A 112 -13.92 1.34 -8.22
C THR A 112 -12.76 1.06 -7.27
N PHE A 113 -11.56 1.56 -7.59
CA PHE A 113 -10.40 1.47 -6.72
C PHE A 113 -10.65 2.15 -5.36
N MET A 114 -11.13 3.39 -5.36
CA MET A 114 -11.40 4.14 -4.14
C MET A 114 -12.53 3.50 -3.33
N ALA A 115 -13.56 2.95 -3.98
CA ALA A 115 -14.60 2.20 -3.29
C ALA A 115 -14.01 0.98 -2.55
N ALA A 116 -13.12 0.21 -3.19
CA ALA A 116 -12.43 -0.91 -2.56
C ALA A 116 -11.55 -0.47 -1.39
N VAL A 117 -10.79 0.62 -1.53
CA VAL A 117 -9.94 1.17 -0.45
C VAL A 117 -10.80 1.64 0.73
N MET A 118 -11.86 2.39 0.47
CA MET A 118 -12.72 2.96 1.52
C MET A 118 -13.48 1.89 2.30
N MET A 119 -13.95 0.84 1.61
CA MET A 119 -14.57 -0.32 2.25
C MET A 119 -13.62 -1.00 3.25
N GLN A 120 -12.32 -1.04 2.95
CA GLN A 120 -11.34 -1.59 3.89
C GLN A 120 -10.93 -0.59 4.96
N LEU A 121 -10.89 0.70 4.63
CA LEU A 121 -10.56 1.78 5.56
C LEU A 121 -11.60 1.90 6.69
N SER A 122 -12.87 1.52 6.46
CA SER A 122 -13.87 1.46 7.53
C SER A 122 -13.54 0.41 8.60
N GLN A 123 -12.66 -0.54 8.29
CA GLN A 123 -12.12 -1.55 9.22
C GLN A 123 -10.73 -1.16 9.77
N PHE A 124 -10.30 0.09 9.57
CA PHE A 124 -8.97 0.54 9.96
C PHE A 124 -8.73 0.36 11.46
N LYS A 125 -7.61 -0.29 11.79
CA LYS A 125 -7.24 -0.59 13.16
C LYS A 125 -6.08 0.27 13.63
N THR A 126 -6.34 1.09 14.65
CA THR A 126 -5.24 1.72 15.39
C THR A 126 -4.60 0.69 16.34
N SER A 127 -3.27 0.62 16.36
CA SER A 127 -2.53 -0.26 17.27
C SER A 127 -1.84 0.57 18.35
N SER A 128 -1.95 0.12 19.60
CA SER A 128 -1.21 0.68 20.73
C SER A 128 0.30 0.42 20.63
N SER A 129 0.70 -0.67 19.96
CA SER A 129 2.09 -1.02 19.69
C SER A 129 2.39 -1.05 18.18
N GLY A 130 3.34 -0.21 17.76
CA GLY A 130 3.78 -0.13 16.35
C GLY A 130 2.95 0.78 15.45
N ARG A 131 3.30 0.82 14.15
CA ARG A 131 2.61 1.64 13.14
C ARG A 131 1.35 0.92 12.65
N SER A 132 0.27 1.67 12.48
CA SER A 132 -1.00 1.18 11.92
C SER A 132 -1.12 1.39 10.42
N PHE A 133 -0.24 2.22 9.85
CA PHE A 133 -0.14 2.46 8.42
C PHE A 133 1.27 2.94 8.05
N GLY A 134 1.58 2.92 6.76
CA GLY A 134 2.83 3.43 6.21
C GLY A 134 2.83 3.37 4.69
N GLY A 135 3.95 3.68 4.05
CA GLY A 135 4.02 3.74 2.60
C GLY A 135 5.13 4.66 2.10
N ALA A 136 5.12 4.92 0.79
CA ALA A 136 5.94 5.94 0.16
C ALA A 136 5.71 7.27 0.88
N GLN A 137 6.80 7.83 1.41
CA GLN A 137 6.78 9.05 2.18
C GLN A 137 6.25 10.16 1.29
N LEU A 138 5.10 10.72 1.68
CA LEU A 138 4.58 11.95 1.09
C LEU A 138 5.67 13.00 1.32
N GLY A 139 6.27 13.50 0.23
CA GLY A 139 7.26 14.57 0.26
C GLY A 139 6.75 15.78 1.04
#